data_AF-A0A3B8J7H4-F1
#
_entry.id   AF-A0A3B8J7H4-F1
#
_cell.length_a   1.000
_cell.length_b   1.000
_cell.length_c   1.000
_cell.angle_alpha   90.00
_cell.angle_beta   90.00
_cell.angle_gamma   90.00
#
_symmetry.space_group_name_H-M   'P 1'
#
loop_
_entity.id
_entity.type
_entity.pdbx_description
1 polymer ?
#
loop_
_entity_poly.entity_id
_entity_poly.type
_entity_poly.pdbx_seq_one_letter_code
_entity_poly.pdbx_strand_id
1 'polypeptide(L)'
;MEYTPETVQEGYQLLETHLQRAGLTPNPLEQVTWEDLKAWLESGVRYLLDENMEALLQLCYRVDLPESRVTEILSVSAPDAVAGDLAALILEREMQKVYYRAKYRNR
;
A
#
# COMPACT_ATOMS: atom_id res chain seq x y z
N MET A 1 16.26 3.51 0.53
CA MET A 1 16.14 3.49 -0.95
C MET A 1 15.69 4.88 -1.35
N GLU A 2 16.39 5.55 -2.27
CA GLU A 2 15.90 6.80 -2.84
C GLU A 2 14.94 6.44 -3.98
N TYR A 3 13.70 6.94 -3.92
CA TYR A 3 12.68 6.74 -4.95
C TYR A 3 12.64 7.97 -5.86
N THR A 4 12.77 7.76 -7.17
CA THR A 4 12.62 8.86 -8.15
C THR A 4 11.14 9.23 -8.29
N PRO A 5 10.81 10.47 -8.71
CA PRO A 5 9.42 10.87 -8.97
C PRO A 5 8.68 9.91 -9.91
N GLU A 6 9.37 9.37 -10.91
CA GLU A 6 8.83 8.37 -11.85
C GLU A 6 8.44 7.07 -11.14
N THR A 7 9.29 6.56 -10.24
CA THR A 7 8.97 5.35 -9.46
C THR A 7 7.85 5.58 -8.44
N VAL A 8 7.76 6.78 -7.86
CA VAL A 8 6.66 7.16 -6.97
C VAL A 8 5.34 7.21 -7.75
N GLN A 9 5.35 7.77 -8.97
CA GLN A 9 4.18 7.80 -9.84
C GLN A 9 3.73 6.40 -10.29
N GLU A 10 4.66 5.52 -10.67
CA GLU A 10 4.33 4.12 -10.99
C GLU A 10 3.75 3.40 -9.76
N GLY A 11 4.29 3.64 -8.56
CA GLY A 11 3.77 3.12 -7.31
C GLY A 11 2.34 3.58 -7.01
N TYR A 12 2.07 4.88 -7.21
CA TYR A 12 0.74 5.46 -7.09
C TYR A 12 -0.28 4.75 -7.99
N GLN A 13 0.05 4.52 -9.27
CA GLN A 13 -0.86 3.87 -10.23
C GLN A 13 -1.22 2.44 -9.83
N LEU A 14 -0.26 1.68 -9.27
CA LEU A 14 -0.52 0.33 -8.77
C LEU A 14 -1.43 0.36 -7.55
N LEU A 15 -1.12 1.22 -6.58
CA LEU A 15 -1.92 1.39 -5.37
C LEU A 15 -3.34 1.84 -5.71
N GLU A 16 -3.50 2.82 -6.60
CA GLU A 16 -4.79 3.28 -7.09
C GLU A 16 -5.62 2.13 -7.66
N THR A 17 -5.02 1.30 -8.51
CA THR A 17 -5.72 0.14 -9.06
C THR A 17 -6.15 -0.84 -7.97
N HIS A 18 -5.32 -1.05 -6.94
CA HIS A 18 -5.63 -1.97 -5.85
C HIS A 18 -6.72 -1.44 -4.91
N LEU A 19 -6.65 -0.14 -4.58
CA LEU A 19 -7.58 0.52 -3.66
C LEU A 19 -8.96 0.74 -4.31
N GLN A 20 -9.03 1.10 -5.60
CA GLN A 20 -10.30 1.15 -6.33
C GLN A 20 -11.04 -0.19 -6.28
N ARG A 21 -10.32 -1.30 -6.42
CA ARG A 21 -10.89 -2.66 -6.32
C ARG A 21 -11.30 -3.04 -4.91
N ALA A 22 -10.74 -2.38 -3.89
CA ALA A 22 -11.16 -2.53 -2.49
C ALA A 22 -12.34 -1.60 -2.13
N GLY A 23 -12.89 -0.87 -3.11
CA GLY A 23 -14.00 0.06 -2.92
C GLY A 23 -13.59 1.44 -2.40
N LEU A 24 -12.28 1.74 -2.36
CA LEU A 24 -11.76 3.03 -1.92
C LEU A 24 -11.64 3.99 -3.10
N THR A 25 -12.01 5.25 -2.89
CA THR A 25 -11.86 6.28 -3.92
C THR A 25 -10.41 6.78 -3.98
N PRO A 26 -9.80 6.87 -5.16
CA PRO A 26 -8.51 7.52 -5.34
C PRO A 26 -8.54 8.96 -4.87
N ASN A 27 -7.44 9.43 -4.29
CA ASN A 27 -7.21 10.84 -4.11
C ASN A 27 -6.46 11.36 -5.35
N PRO A 28 -7.10 12.14 -6.25
CA PRO A 28 -6.45 12.63 -7.44
C PRO A 28 -5.43 13.72 -7.06
N LEU A 29 -4.18 13.32 -6.89
CA LEU A 29 -3.08 14.23 -6.61
C LEU A 29 -2.31 14.50 -7.91
N GLU A 30 -2.14 15.79 -8.27
CA GLU A 30 -1.37 16.20 -9.45
C GLU A 30 0.13 15.88 -9.32
N GLN A 31 0.64 15.90 -8.09
CA GLN A 31 1.98 15.48 -7.72
C GLN A 31 1.88 14.66 -6.44
N VAL A 32 2.27 13.41 -6.52
CA VAL A 32 2.18 12.47 -5.40
C VAL A 32 3.54 12.37 -4.74
N THR A 33 3.65 12.78 -3.48
CA THR A 33 4.85 12.52 -2.69
C THR A 33 4.78 11.15 -2.00
N TRP A 34 5.91 10.70 -1.46
CA TRP A 34 5.96 9.48 -0.66
C TRP A 34 5.06 9.59 0.58
N GLU A 35 5.12 10.74 1.26
CA GLU A 35 4.33 11.02 2.44
C GLU A 35 2.84 11.01 2.13
N ASP A 36 2.44 11.58 0.98
CA ASP A 36 1.04 11.57 0.53
C ASP A 36 0.54 10.15 0.27
N LEU A 37 1.34 9.30 -0.38
CA LEU A 37 1.01 7.89 -0.59
C LEU A 37 0.79 7.17 0.73
N LYS A 38 1.70 7.37 1.68
CA LYS A 38 1.61 6.73 2.99
C LYS A 38 0.35 7.19 3.72
N ALA A 39 0.09 8.49 3.76
CA ALA A 39 -1.08 9.06 4.44
C ALA A 39 -2.40 8.59 3.82
N TRP A 40 -2.48 8.57 2.49
CA TRP A 40 -3.65 8.10 1.77
C TRP A 40 -3.91 6.61 2.02
N LEU A 41 -2.86 5.80 1.95
CA LEU A 41 -2.95 4.36 2.19
C LEU A 41 -3.31 4.04 3.63
N GLU A 42 -2.74 4.76 4.60
CA GLU A 42 -3.07 4.62 6.02
C GLU A 42 -4.55 4.91 6.28
N SER A 43 -5.07 6.00 5.70
CA SER A 43 -6.50 6.32 5.79
C SER A 43 -7.39 5.24 5.17
N GLY A 44 -7.03 4.74 3.98
CA GLY A 44 -7.74 3.66 3.32
C GLY A 44 -7.72 2.35 4.11
N VAL A 45 -6.56 1.96 4.64
CA VAL A 45 -6.40 0.77 5.47
C VAL A 45 -7.21 0.90 6.76
N ARG A 46 -7.21 2.08 7.41
CA ARG A 46 -8.01 2.31 8.61
C ARG A 46 -9.49 2.11 8.34
N TYR A 47 -10.00 2.70 7.26
CA TYR A 47 -11.38 2.47 6.83
C TYR A 47 -11.67 0.97 6.61
N LEU A 48 -10.79 0.24 5.92
CA LEU A 48 -11.01 -1.20 5.68
C LEU A 48 -10.91 -2.03 6.97
N LEU A 49 -10.05 -1.67 7.92
CA LEU A 49 -9.99 -2.32 9.23
C LEU A 49 -11.31 -2.19 9.98
N ASP A 50 -11.91 -1.01 9.95
CA ASP A 50 -13.12 -0.69 10.72
C ASP A 50 -14.40 -1.19 10.02
N GLU A 51 -14.47 -1.07 8.69
CA GLU A 51 -15.72 -1.23 7.93
C GLU A 51 -15.73 -2.47 7.03
N ASN A 52 -14.57 -2.98 6.59
CA ASN A 52 -14.52 -4.06 5.60
C ASN A 52 -13.23 -4.89 5.67
N MET A 53 -13.12 -5.70 6.72
CA MET A 53 -11.98 -6.59 6.94
C MET A 53 -11.74 -7.57 5.77
N GLU A 54 -12.80 -8.04 5.12
CA GLU A 54 -12.66 -8.94 3.96
C GLU A 54 -11.92 -8.25 2.81
N ALA A 55 -12.30 -7.02 2.47
CA ALA A 55 -11.62 -6.23 1.45
C ALA A 55 -10.15 -5.93 1.81
N LEU A 56 -9.84 -5.72 3.10
CA LEU A 56 -8.45 -5.59 3.56
C LEU A 56 -7.65 -6.87 3.28
N LEU A 57 -8.16 -8.04 3.65
CA LEU A 57 -7.46 -9.31 3.42
C LEU A 57 -7.27 -9.59 1.93
N GLN A 58 -8.29 -9.29 1.10
CA GLN A 58 -8.18 -9.38 -0.36
C GLN A 58 -7.13 -8.42 -0.94
N LEU A 59 -7.00 -7.21 -0.38
CA LEU A 59 -5.95 -6.26 -0.74
C LEU A 59 -4.57 -6.84 -0.41
N CYS A 60 -4.36 -7.34 0.81
CA CYS A 60 -3.09 -7.94 1.24
C CYS A 60 -2.66 -9.09 0.30
N TYR A 61 -3.59 -9.95 -0.09
CA TYR A 61 -3.32 -11.04 -1.02
C TYR A 61 -2.90 -10.53 -2.41
N ARG A 62 -3.58 -9.50 -2.94
CA ARG A 62 -3.29 -8.93 -4.26
C ARG A 62 -1.95 -8.22 -4.34
N VAL A 63 -1.56 -7.57 -3.25
CA VAL A 63 -0.28 -6.87 -3.12
C VAL A 63 0.88 -7.87 -2.98
N ASP A 64 0.59 -9.14 -2.69
CA ASP A 64 1.54 -10.21 -2.37
C ASP A 64 2.26 -9.95 -1.04
N LEU A 65 1.46 -9.71 0.01
CA LEU A 65 1.95 -9.61 1.38
C LEU A 65 2.05 -10.99 2.04
N PRO A 66 3.16 -11.29 2.75
CA PRO A 66 3.25 -12.50 3.55
C PRO A 66 2.20 -12.51 4.65
N GLU A 67 1.35 -13.53 4.67
CA GLU A 67 0.28 -13.69 5.67
C GLU A 67 0.83 -13.60 7.10
N SER A 68 1.98 -14.23 7.36
CA SER A 68 2.65 -14.18 8.66
C SER A 68 2.94 -12.76 9.15
N ARG A 69 3.32 -11.84 8.25
CA ARG A 69 3.58 -10.44 8.59
C ARG A 69 2.30 -9.66 8.83
N VAL A 70 1.25 -9.95 8.06
CA VAL A 70 -0.07 -9.34 8.27
C VAL A 70 -0.64 -9.76 9.63
N THR A 71 -0.62 -11.06 9.95
CA THR A 71 -1.08 -11.59 11.23
C THR A 71 -0.27 -11.04 12.40
N GLU A 72 1.05 -10.91 12.26
CA GLU A 72 1.93 -10.29 13.26
C GLU A 72 1.49 -8.86 13.56
N ILE A 73 1.31 -8.02 12.55
CA ILE A 73 0.88 -6.62 12.72
C ILE A 73 -0.50 -6.56 13.38
N LEU A 74 -1.47 -7.36 12.92
CA LEU A 74 -2.82 -7.40 13.50
C LEU A 74 -2.84 -7.86 14.96
N SER A 75 -1.85 -8.65 15.40
CA SER A 75 -1.81 -9.23 16.75
C SER A 75 -0.95 -8.44 17.73
N VAL A 76 0.10 -7.78 17.25
CA VAL A 76 1.17 -7.20 18.08
C VAL A 76 1.13 -5.67 18.09
N SER A 77 0.73 -5.04 16.98
CA SER A 77 0.71 -3.57 16.91
C SER A 77 -0.34 -2.97 17.84
N ALA A 78 -0.03 -1.79 18.38
CA ALA A 78 -1.02 -1.02 19.14
C ALA A 78 -2.23 -0.71 18.22
N PRO A 79 -3.48 -0.69 18.74
CA PRO A 79 -4.68 -0.52 17.91
C PRO A 79 -4.64 0.69 16.96
N ASP A 80 -4.09 1.79 17.45
CA ASP A 80 -3.88 3.06 16.77
C ASP A 80 -2.72 3.03 15.75
N ALA A 81 -1.81 2.07 15.87
CA ALA A 81 -0.67 1.88 14.96
C ALA A 81 -0.94 0.85 13.84
N VAL A 82 -1.88 -0.09 14.02
CA VAL A 82 -2.15 -1.19 13.06
C VAL A 82 -2.30 -0.68 11.62
N ALA A 83 -3.12 0.35 11.41
CA ALA A 83 -3.37 0.90 10.08
C ALA A 83 -2.10 1.49 9.44
N GLY A 84 -1.28 2.19 10.23
CA GLY A 84 -0.03 2.77 9.77
C GLY A 84 1.02 1.72 9.43
N ASP A 85 1.11 0.67 10.23
CA ASP A 85 2.05 -0.44 10.03
C ASP A 85 1.68 -1.27 8.79
N LEU A 86 0.39 -1.57 8.61
CA LEU A 86 -0.10 -2.25 7.40
C LEU A 86 0.09 -1.38 6.15
N ALA A 87 -0.19 -0.09 6.23
CA ALA A 87 0.03 0.83 5.10
C ALA A 87 1.51 0.90 4.71
N ALA A 88 2.42 0.99 5.68
CA ALA A 88 3.85 0.95 5.43
C ALA A 88 4.26 -0.35 4.73
N LEU A 89 3.77 -1.50 5.21
CA LEU A 89 4.05 -2.80 4.62
C LEU A 89 3.54 -2.92 3.16
N ILE A 90 2.30 -2.48 2.90
CA ILE A 90 1.71 -2.47 1.55
C ILE A 90 2.54 -1.58 0.63
N LEU A 91 2.85 -0.36 1.05
CA LEU A 91 3.59 0.61 0.25
C LEU A 91 5.00 0.10 -0.07
N GLU A 92 5.72 -0.45 0.91
CA GLU A 92 7.04 -1.06 0.69
C GLU A 92 6.96 -2.17 -0.36
N ARG A 93 5.95 -3.03 -0.29
CA ARG A 93 5.80 -4.15 -1.24
C ARG A 93 5.54 -3.69 -2.67
N GLU A 94 4.66 -2.69 -2.85
CA GLU A 94 4.41 -2.11 -4.17
C GLU A 94 5.67 -1.46 -4.75
N MET A 95 6.41 -0.74 -3.91
CA MET A 95 7.59 -0.02 -4.33
C MET A 95 8.76 -0.95 -4.67
N GLN A 96 8.87 -2.09 -3.99
CA GLN A 96 9.77 -3.17 -4.40
C GLN A 96 9.41 -3.69 -5.80
N LYS A 97 8.13 -3.87 -6.14
CA LYS A 97 7.71 -4.31 -7.47
C LYS A 97 8.09 -3.30 -8.54
N VAL A 98 7.86 -2.00 -8.29
CA VAL A 98 8.29 -0.91 -9.18
C VAL A 98 9.80 -0.93 -9.37
N TYR A 99 10.57 -1.00 -8.28
CA TYR A 99 12.03 -1.04 -8.32
C TYR A 99 12.54 -2.21 -9.16
N TYR A 100 12.04 -3.43 -8.93
CA TYR A 100 12.49 -4.60 -9.68
C TYR A 100 12.08 -4.54 -11.15
N ARG A 101 10.87 -4.03 -11.45
CA ARG A 101 10.44 -3.79 -12.84
C ARG A 101 11.37 -2.81 -13.54
N ALA A 102 11.74 -1.71 -12.91
CA ALA A 102 12.69 -0.75 -13.47
C ALA A 102 14.09 -1.37 -13.65
N LYS A 103 14.58 -2.09 -12.64
CA LYS A 103 15.91 -2.72 -12.65
C LYS A 103 16.08 -3.77 -13.74
N TYR A 104 15.02 -4.51 -14.06
CA TYR A 104 15.05 -5.60 -15.04
C TYR A 104 14.33 -5.30 -16.36
N ARG A 105 13.85 -4.06 -16.59
CA ARG A 105 13.14 -3.66 -17.83
C ARG A 105 13.98 -3.82 -19.11
N ASN A 106 15.31 -3.79 -18.98
CA ASN A 106 16.28 -3.82 -20.09
C ASN A 106 17.30 -4.99 -20.01
N ARG A 107 16.92 -6.14 -19.45
CA ARG A 107 17.70 -7.38 -19.56
C ARG A 107 16.91 -8.43 -20.33
#